data_AF-A0A480BT72-F1
#
_entry.id   AF-A0A480BT72-F1
#
_cell.length_a   1.000
_cell.length_b   1.000
_cell.length_c   1.000
_cell.angle_alpha   90.00
_cell.angle_beta   90.00
_cell.angle_gamma   90.00
#
_symmetry.space_group_name_H-M   'P 1'
#
loop_
_entity.id
_entity.type
_entity.pdbx_description
1 polymer ?
#
loop_
_entity_poly.entity_id
_entity_poly.type
_entity_poly.pdbx_seq_one_letter_code
_entity_poly.pdbx_strand_id
1 'polypeptide(L)' 'LYLAGAGVGELVVADPDQVDLTNLHRQVLHHTADVGRPKAESARDALLAVNPDIRVTPVCARLDADALAA' A
#
# COMPACT_ATOMS: atom_id res chain seq x y z
N LEU A 1 7.90 -0.96 2.36
CA LEU A 1 9.12 -0.27 2.87
C LEU A 1 10.37 -0.80 2.20
N TYR A 2 10.71 -2.08 2.38
CA TYR A 2 11.98 -2.64 1.91
C TYR A 2 12.19 -2.58 0.39
N LEU A 3 11.18 -2.93 -0.42
CA LEU A 3 11.31 -2.87 -1.88
C LEU A 3 11.50 -1.43 -2.39
N ALA A 4 10.77 -0.46 -1.83
CA ALA A 4 10.94 0.96 -2.14
C ALA A 4 12.34 1.47 -1.76
N GLY A 5 12.82 1.13 -0.57
CA GLY A 5 14.16 1.50 -0.10
C GLY A 5 15.29 0.79 -0.86
N ALA A 6 15.04 -0.39 -1.42
CA ALA A 6 15.97 -1.11 -2.27
C ALA A 6 16.00 -0.59 -3.72
N GLY A 7 15.15 0.39 -4.07
CA GLY A 7 15.13 0.98 -5.42
C GLY A 7 14.32 0.18 -6.44
N VAL A 8 13.37 -0.66 -6.03
CA VAL A 8 12.42 -1.26 -6.96
C VAL A 8 11.55 -0.15 -7.56
N GLY A 9 11.72 0.10 -8.85
CA GLY A 9 11.17 1.29 -9.52
C GLY A 9 9.65 1.31 -9.70
N GLU A 10 8.98 0.14 -9.69
CA GLU A 10 7.53 0.05 -9.85
C GLU A 10 6.95 -0.97 -8.88
N LEU A 11 5.92 -0.54 -8.13
CA LEU A 11 5.22 -1.35 -7.15
C LEU A 11 3.71 -1.23 -7.34
N VAL A 12 3.02 -2.37 -7.43
CA VAL A 12 1.56 -2.44 -7.36
C VAL A 12 1.18 -2.96 -5.98
N VAL A 13 0.32 -2.24 -5.26
CA VAL A 13 -0.17 -2.63 -3.95
C VAL A 13 -1.67 -2.86 -4.03
N ALA A 14 -2.08 -4.13 -3.94
CA ALA A 14 -3.49 -4.49 -3.96
C ALA A 14 -3.96 -4.93 -2.57
N ASP A 15 -4.93 -4.20 -2.03
CA ASP A 15 -5.57 -4.50 -0.75
C ASP A 15 -6.99 -3.88 -0.75
N PRO A 16 -8.05 -4.69 -0.58
CA PRO A 16 -9.43 -4.20 -0.57
C PRO A 16 -9.84 -3.55 0.76
N ASP A 17 -9.05 -3.68 1.82
CA ASP A 17 -9.45 -3.24 3.15
C ASP A 17 -9.15 -1.76 3.40
N GLN A 18 -9.76 -1.24 4.46
CA GLN A 18 -9.40 0.05 5.07
C GLN A 18 -8.48 -0.16 6.27
N VAL A 19 -7.70 0.86 6.60
CA VAL A 19 -6.84 0.88 7.79
C VAL A 19 -7.73 0.85 9.03
N ASP A 20 -7.52 -0.17 9.87
CA ASP A 20 -8.18 -0.29 11.17
C ASP A 20 -7.18 -0.07 12.31
N LEU A 21 -7.63 0.49 13.43
CA LEU A 21 -6.78 0.76 14.59
C LEU A 21 -6.06 -0.50 15.11
N THR A 22 -6.73 -1.65 15.05
CA THR A 22 -6.16 -2.95 15.46
C THR A 22 -5.05 -3.43 14.53
N ASN A 23 -4.84 -2.81 13.37
CA ASN A 23 -3.80 -3.19 12.42
C ASN A 23 -2.46 -2.51 12.74
N LEU A 24 -2.47 -1.37 13.44
CA LEU A 24 -1.30 -0.50 13.60
C LEU A 24 -0.14 -1.15 14.35
N HIS A 25 -0.39 -2.11 15.25
CA HIS A 25 0.67 -2.79 16.00
C HIS A 25 1.56 -3.71 15.15
N ARG A 26 1.10 -4.11 13.94
CA ARG A 26 1.83 -5.04 13.06
C ARG A 26 1.97 -4.56 11.62
N GLN A 27 1.20 -3.57 11.19
CA GLN A 27 1.26 -3.00 9.85
C GLN A 27 1.92 -1.62 9.90
N VAL A 28 3.26 -1.63 9.88
CA VAL A 28 4.12 -0.44 10.05
C VAL A 28 4.01 0.61 8.94
N LEU A 29 3.24 0.35 7.88
CA LEU A 29 2.97 1.32 6.81
C LEU A 29 1.92 2.36 7.20
N HIS A 30 1.09 2.07 8.21
CA HIS A 30 -0.08 2.87 8.54
C HIS A 30 0.09 3.58 9.87
N HIS A 31 -0.51 4.77 9.99
CA HIS A 31 -0.51 5.56 11.21
C HIS A 31 -1.93 5.82 11.70
N THR A 32 -2.07 6.36 12.92
CA THR A 32 -3.39 6.72 13.48
C THR A 32 -4.18 7.68 12.60
N ALA A 33 -3.49 8.57 11.88
CA ALA A 33 -4.12 9.50 10.94
C ALA A 33 -4.69 8.82 9.68
N ASP A 34 -4.30 7.58 9.40
CA ASP A 34 -4.77 6.83 8.23
C ASP A 34 -6.00 5.97 8.50
N VAL A 35 -6.45 5.84 9.75
CA VAL A 35 -7.59 4.99 10.12
C VAL A 35 -8.84 5.38 9.31
N GLY A 36 -9.45 4.39 8.66
CA GLY A 36 -10.58 4.56 7.74
C GLY A 36 -10.20 4.83 6.28
N ARG A 37 -8.94 5.12 5.96
CA ARG A 37 -8.46 5.24 4.58
C ARG A 37 -8.24 3.86 3.95
N PRO A 38 -8.36 3.70 2.63
CA PRO A 38 -7.94 2.46 1.95
C PRO A 38 -6.47 2.13 2.25
N LYS A 39 -6.19 0.87 2.61
CA LYS A 39 -4.83 0.43 2.95
C LYS A 39 -3.87 0.61 1.80
N ALA A 40 -4.29 0.27 0.58
CA ALA A 40 -3.47 0.40 -0.61
C ALA A 40 -3.01 1.86 -0.86
N GLU A 41 -3.89 2.84 -0.63
CA GLU A 41 -3.55 4.26 -0.74
C GLU A 41 -2.63 4.75 0.37
N SER A 42 -2.92 4.38 1.63
CA SER A 42 -2.04 4.69 2.76
C SER A 42 -0.64 4.09 2.55
N ALA A 43 -0.57 2.86 2.04
CA ALA A 43 0.69 2.21 1.68
C ALA A 43 1.42 2.94 0.55
N ARG A 44 0.71 3.41 -0.50
CA ARG A 44 1.31 4.24 -1.56
C ARG A 44 2.00 5.47 -0.98
N ASP A 45 1.29 6.22 -0.14
CA ASP A 45 1.82 7.45 0.44
C ASP A 45 3.05 7.18 1.31
N ALA A 46 3.01 6.12 2.13
CA ALA A 46 4.15 5.70 2.95
C ALA A 46 5.36 5.24 2.11
N LEU A 47 5.13 4.55 0.99
CA LEU A 47 6.21 4.11 0.10
C LEU A 47 6.85 5.28 -0.65
N LEU A 48 6.05 6.23 -1.13
CA LEU A 48 6.55 7.45 -1.79
C LEU A 48 7.30 8.37 -0.81
N ALA A 49 6.93 8.38 0.47
CA ALA A 49 7.69 9.08 1.49
C ALA A 49 9.09 8.47 1.72
N VAL A 50 9.25 7.16 1.51
CA VAL A 50 10.55 6.48 1.58
C VAL A 50 11.39 6.75 0.34
N ASN A 51 10.80 6.66 -0.84
CA ASN A 51 11.48 6.87 -2.11
C ASN A 51 10.53 7.57 -3.10
N PRO A 52 10.65 8.90 -3.28
CA PRO A 52 9.78 9.65 -4.19
C PRO A 52 9.96 9.31 -5.67
N ASP A 53 11.06 8.64 -6.04
CA ASP A 53 11.41 8.39 -7.45
C ASP A 53 10.78 7.10 -8.01
N ILE A 54 10.09 6.32 -7.19
CA ILE A 54 9.41 5.09 -7.64
C ILE A 54 7.97 5.36 -8.05
N ARG A 55 7.42 4.49 -8.89
CA ARG A 55 5.99 4.46 -9.21
C ARG A 55 5.26 3.49 -8.29
N VAL A 56 4.21 3.96 -7.64
CA VAL A 56 3.35 3.12 -6.80
C VAL A 56 1.90 3.23 -7.25
N THR A 57 1.33 2.10 -7.65
CA THR A 57 -0.07 2.01 -8.10
C THR A 57 -0.90 1.28 -7.03
N PRO A 58 -1.80 1.98 -6.32
CA PRO A 58 -2.70 1.35 -5.37
C PRO A 58 -3.91 0.72 -6.10
N VAL A 59 -4.27 -0.50 -5.71
CA VAL A 59 -5.47 -1.21 -6.18
C VAL A 59 -6.34 -1.50 -4.96
N CYS A 60 -7.40 -0.71 -4.77
CA CYS A 60 -8.34 -0.85 -3.65
C CYS A 60 -9.44 -1.86 -3.95
N ALA A 61 -9.06 -3.02 -4.50
CA ALA A 61 -9.97 -4.07 -4.89
C ALA A 61 -9.36 -5.43 -4.58
N ARG A 62 -10.23 -6.42 -4.40
CA ARG A 62 -9.78 -7.80 -4.23
C ARG A 62 -9.26 -8.29 -5.57
N LEU A 63 -8.04 -8.81 -5.59
CA LEU A 63 -7.54 -9.55 -6.74
C LEU A 63 -8.13 -10.97 -6.72
N ASP A 64 -8.78 -11.32 -7.81
CA ASP A 64 -9.18 -12.68 -8.14
C ASP A 64 -8.48 -13.13 -9.43
N ALA A 65 -8.84 -14.33 -9.92
CA ALA A 65 -8.23 -14.88 -11.12
C ALA A 65 -8.48 -14.02 -12.36
N ASP A 66 -9.66 -13.40 -12.45
CA ASP A 66 -10.03 -12.57 -13.60
C ASP A 66 -9.25 -11.25 -13.59
N ALA A 67 -9.12 -10.62 -12.41
CA ALA A 67 -8.35 -9.39 -12.24
C ALA A 67 -6.85 -9.54 -12.50
N LEU A 68 -6.29 -10.75 -12.34
CA LEU A 68 -4.87 -11.02 -12.57
C LEU A 68 -4.53 -11.36 -14.03
N ALA A 69 -5.53 -11.77 -14.81
CA ALA A 69 -5.37 -12.18 -16.21
C ALA A 69 -5.46 -11.01 -17.22
N ALA A 70 -5.82 -9.81 -16.75
CA ALA A 70 -5.95 -8.58 -17.53
C ALA A 70 -4.64 -7.78 -17.59
#